data_AF-Q6WE59-F1
#
_entry.id   AF-Q6WE59-F1
#
_cell.length_a   1.000
_cell.length_b   1.000
_cell.length_c   1.000
_cell.angle_alpha   90.00
_cell.angle_beta   90.00
_cell.angle_gamma   90.00
#
_symmetry.space_group_name_H-M   'P 1'
#
loop_
_entity.id
_entity.type
_entity.pdbx_description
1 polymer ?
#
loop_
_entity_poly.entity_id
_entity_poly.type
_entity_poly.pdbx_seq_one_letter_code
_entity_poly.pdbx_strand_id
1 'polypeptide(L)'
;VILDDVDHQDQVDALFPVTDKGILTLPHSSLILITSRDTNFLTRSGVQKPSIYKLIGLSRESSRELFFSHAFCQPHPLSGFEYLVDRFLEACSGLPLSLKVFGGILCRNTDKSYWKKQLKKLRKTLHKDIQKSLQVSYDALEEEEQQIFLDIACFFIGKSRDTAIRVWDASGWDGLFVFQSLLSKCLVEMDIGETESRSHNIYVIRMHDHLRDMGRDL
;
A
#
# COMPACT_ATOMS: atom_id res chain seq x y z
N VAL A 1 4.16 10.13 -22.81
CA VAL A 1 5.36 10.09 -21.93
C VAL A 1 4.95 9.39 -20.64
N ILE A 2 5.81 8.56 -20.06
CA ILE A 2 5.57 7.92 -18.76
C ILE A 2 6.68 8.37 -17.82
N LEU A 3 6.30 8.94 -16.68
CA LEU A 3 7.20 9.24 -15.57
C LEU A 3 6.92 8.22 -14.48
N ASP A 4 7.91 7.39 -14.18
CA ASP A 4 7.77 6.28 -13.24
C ASP A 4 8.45 6.62 -11.90
N ASP A 5 7.77 6.33 -10.79
CA ASP A 5 8.22 6.51 -9.41
C ASP A 5 8.69 7.94 -9.07
N VAL A 6 7.85 8.93 -9.40
CA VAL A 6 8.15 10.35 -9.13
C VAL A 6 7.70 10.73 -7.71
N ASP A 7 8.60 11.35 -6.95
CA ASP A 7 8.40 11.74 -5.55
C ASP A 7 8.86 13.18 -5.22
N HIS A 8 9.56 13.85 -6.14
CA HIS A 8 10.03 15.23 -5.96
C HIS A 8 9.74 16.14 -7.15
N GLN A 9 9.49 17.43 -6.88
CA GLN A 9 9.15 18.42 -7.92
C GLN A 9 10.29 18.62 -8.92
N ASP A 10 11.53 18.57 -8.45
CA ASP A 10 12.73 18.71 -9.29
C ASP A 10 12.77 17.68 -10.43
N GLN A 11 12.23 16.47 -10.23
CA GLN A 11 12.15 15.44 -11.28
C GLN A 11 11.18 15.84 -12.40
N VAL A 12 10.09 16.53 -12.06
CA VAL A 12 9.11 17.04 -13.03
C VAL A 12 9.68 18.26 -13.75
N ASP A 13 10.26 19.20 -12.99
CA ASP A 13 10.81 20.44 -13.51
C ASP A 13 12.01 20.20 -14.46
N ALA A 14 12.79 19.15 -14.20
CA ALA A 14 13.87 18.73 -15.09
C ALA A 14 13.38 18.27 -16.48
N LEU A 15 12.11 17.83 -16.59
CA LEU A 15 11.54 17.27 -17.82
C LEU A 15 10.58 18.23 -18.52
N PHE A 16 9.98 19.16 -17.78
CA PHE A 16 9.02 20.11 -18.32
C PHE A 16 9.36 21.53 -17.88
N PRO A 17 9.48 22.48 -18.82
CA PRO A 17 9.80 23.85 -18.46
C PRO A 17 8.68 24.45 -17.59
N VAL A 18 9.07 24.99 -16.44
CA VAL A 18 8.20 25.75 -15.55
C VAL A 18 7.68 26.98 -16.31
N THR A 19 6.36 27.08 -16.47
CA THR A 19 5.71 28.30 -16.97
C THR A 19 4.92 28.95 -15.84
N ASP A 20 4.71 30.27 -15.92
CA ASP A 20 3.97 31.09 -14.94
C ASP A 20 2.54 30.59 -14.63
N LYS A 21 2.05 29.59 -15.35
CA LYS A 21 0.74 28.95 -15.16
C LYS A 21 0.78 27.61 -14.45
N GLY A 22 1.95 27.12 -14.03
CA GLY A 22 2.11 25.89 -13.24
C GLY A 22 1.66 24.61 -13.94
N ILE A 23 1.54 24.64 -15.27
CA ILE A 23 1.07 23.50 -16.07
C ILE A 23 2.18 23.08 -17.02
N LEU A 24 2.35 21.75 -17.13
CA LEU A 24 2.98 21.03 -18.22
C LEU A 24 2.45 21.57 -19.56
N THR A 25 3.04 22.64 -20.11
CA THR A 25 2.64 23.22 -21.40
C THR A 25 3.08 22.30 -22.52
N LEU A 26 2.35 21.20 -22.65
CA LEU A 26 2.45 20.27 -23.77
C LEU A 26 1.35 20.57 -24.79
N PRO A 27 1.56 20.21 -26.07
CA PRO A 27 0.50 20.22 -27.07
C PRO A 27 -0.76 19.50 -26.57
N HIS A 28 -1.96 20.00 -26.92
CA HIS A 28 -3.26 19.46 -26.49
C HIS A 28 -3.49 17.95 -26.78
N SER A 29 -2.69 17.35 -27.66
CA SER A 29 -2.70 15.92 -27.98
C SER A 29 -1.77 15.05 -27.11
N SER A 30 -1.07 15.66 -26.14
CA SER A 30 -0.08 14.96 -25.33
C SER A 30 -0.69 14.29 -24.11
N LEU A 31 -0.30 13.04 -23.87
CA LEU A 31 -0.64 12.30 -22.66
C LEU A 31 0.63 12.01 -21.86
N ILE A 32 0.67 12.50 -20.61
CA ILE A 32 1.66 12.11 -19.61
C ILE A 32 0.97 11.22 -18.58
N LEU A 33 1.58 10.08 -18.29
CA LEU A 33 1.22 9.23 -17.15
C LEU A 33 2.32 9.35 -16.11
N ILE A 34 1.94 9.69 -14.87
CA ILE A 34 2.85 9.79 -13.73
C ILE A 34 2.45 8.72 -12.73
N THR A 35 3.40 7.91 -12.29
CA THR A 35 3.22 7.03 -11.14
C THR A 35 3.92 7.68 -9.94
N SER A 36 3.24 7.70 -8.79
CA SER A 36 3.77 8.24 -7.55
C SER A 36 3.12 7.54 -6.37
N ARG A 37 3.85 7.51 -5.25
CA ARG A 37 3.35 7.03 -3.96
C ARG A 37 2.75 8.16 -3.12
N ASP A 38 2.96 9.43 -3.50
CA ASP A 38 2.45 10.61 -2.77
C ASP A 38 1.41 11.39 -3.59
N THR A 39 0.15 11.34 -3.13
CA THR A 39 -0.96 12.07 -3.74
C THR A 39 -0.89 13.59 -3.52
N ASN A 40 -0.23 14.03 -2.44
CA ASN A 40 -0.03 15.45 -2.18
C ASN A 40 1.00 16.03 -3.17
N PHE A 41 2.07 15.29 -3.43
CA PHE A 41 3.02 15.63 -4.50
C PHE A 41 2.31 15.82 -5.83
N LEU A 42 1.52 14.85 -6.30
CA LEU A 42 0.80 14.96 -7.58
C LEU A 42 -0.04 16.24 -7.65
N THR A 43 -0.77 16.57 -6.58
CA THR A 43 -1.60 17.77 -6.51
C THR A 43 -0.75 19.05 -6.55
N ARG A 44 0.38 19.10 -5.82
CA ARG A 44 1.31 20.25 -5.84
C ARG A 44 1.97 20.44 -7.20
N SER A 45 2.25 19.36 -7.92
CA SER A 45 2.80 19.38 -9.28
C SER A 45 1.78 19.77 -10.36
N GLY A 46 0.57 20.18 -9.98
CA GLY A 46 -0.46 20.66 -10.91
C GLY A 46 -1.33 19.56 -11.53
N VAL A 47 -1.21 18.31 -11.07
CA VAL A 47 -2.13 17.24 -11.51
C VAL A 47 -3.50 17.49 -10.88
N GLN A 48 -4.52 17.62 -11.74
CA GLN A 48 -5.88 17.86 -11.27
C GLN A 48 -6.42 16.62 -10.56
N LYS A 49 -7.12 16.81 -9.42
CA LYS A 49 -7.69 15.70 -8.63
C LYS A 49 -8.51 14.69 -9.44
N PRO A 50 -9.37 15.09 -10.40
CA PRO A 50 -10.12 14.12 -11.22
C PRO A 50 -9.26 13.21 -12.09
N SER A 51 -8.00 13.59 -12.32
CA SER A 51 -7.01 12.82 -13.09
C SER A 51 -6.16 11.89 -12.22
N ILE A 52 -6.29 11.96 -10.89
CA ILE A 52 -5.54 11.08 -9.97
C ILE A 52 -6.33 9.79 -9.77
N TYR A 53 -5.74 8.68 -10.19
CA TYR A 53 -6.29 7.35 -9.99
C TYR A 53 -5.55 6.63 -8.85
N LYS A 54 -6.20 6.43 -7.70
CA LYS A 54 -5.65 5.61 -6.62
C LYS A 54 -5.72 4.13 -7.02
N LEU A 55 -4.55 3.51 -7.18
CA LEU A 55 -4.47 2.07 -7.39
C LEU A 55 -4.99 1.33 -6.15
N ILE A 56 -5.87 0.37 -6.37
CA ILE A 56 -6.40 -0.53 -5.34
C ILE A 56 -5.83 -1.94 -5.52
N GLY A 57 -5.93 -2.76 -4.47
CA GLY A 57 -5.58 -4.18 -4.54
C GLY A 57 -6.37 -4.91 -5.63
N LEU A 58 -5.81 -6.02 -6.13
CA LEU A 58 -6.45 -6.84 -7.13
C LEU A 58 -7.76 -7.44 -6.60
N SER A 59 -8.74 -7.59 -7.49
CA SER A 59 -9.93 -8.40 -7.19
C SER A 59 -9.54 -9.83 -6.87
N ARG A 60 -10.46 -10.59 -6.27
CA ARG A 60 -10.21 -12.01 -5.98
C ARG A 60 -9.92 -12.80 -7.26
N GLU A 61 -10.60 -12.46 -8.35
CA GLU A 61 -10.45 -13.07 -9.67
C GLU A 61 -9.08 -12.76 -10.28
N SER A 62 -8.68 -11.49 -10.36
CA SER A 62 -7.36 -11.12 -10.85
C SER A 62 -6.24 -11.66 -9.96
N SER A 63 -6.47 -11.74 -8.66
CA SER A 63 -5.52 -12.34 -7.72
C SER A 63 -5.32 -13.83 -7.97
N ARG A 64 -6.41 -14.57 -8.28
CA ARG A 64 -6.35 -15.98 -8.70
C ARG A 64 -5.52 -16.15 -9.95
N GLU A 65 -5.83 -15.39 -11.00
CA GLU A 65 -5.14 -15.48 -12.29
C GLU A 65 -3.64 -15.22 -12.13
N LEU A 66 -3.28 -14.15 -11.40
CA LEU A 66 -1.89 -13.83 -11.14
C LEU A 66 -1.21 -14.95 -10.34
N PHE A 67 -1.82 -15.41 -9.25
CA PHE A 67 -1.25 -16.47 -8.43
C PHE A 67 -1.08 -17.78 -9.22
N PHE A 68 -2.04 -18.15 -10.06
CA PHE A 68 -1.97 -19.36 -10.87
C PHE A 68 -0.87 -19.31 -11.92
N SER A 69 -0.71 -18.17 -12.60
CA SER A 69 0.37 -17.98 -13.57
C SER A 69 1.75 -18.19 -12.94
N HIS A 70 1.94 -17.76 -11.69
CA HIS A 70 3.20 -17.88 -10.96
C HIS A 70 3.40 -19.23 -10.26
N ALA A 71 2.34 -19.82 -9.69
CA ALA A 71 2.42 -21.06 -8.91
C ALA A 71 2.30 -22.33 -9.76
N PHE A 72 1.44 -22.33 -10.77
CA PHE A 72 1.12 -23.52 -11.57
C PHE A 72 1.53 -23.40 -13.04
N CYS A 73 1.84 -22.20 -13.52
CA CYS A 73 2.10 -21.91 -14.94
C CYS A 73 0.92 -22.29 -15.85
N GLN A 74 -0.30 -22.30 -15.33
CA GLN A 74 -1.53 -22.64 -16.04
C GLN A 74 -2.71 -21.88 -15.39
N PRO A 75 -3.87 -21.74 -16.05
CA PRO A 75 -4.96 -20.88 -15.56
C PRO A 75 -5.79 -21.48 -14.41
N HIS A 76 -5.44 -22.67 -13.93
CA HIS A 76 -6.17 -23.37 -12.86
C HIS A 76 -5.21 -24.10 -11.91
N PRO A 77 -5.62 -24.34 -10.65
CA PRO A 77 -4.80 -25.09 -9.72
C PRO A 77 -4.73 -26.57 -10.09
N LEU A 78 -3.81 -27.29 -9.45
CA LEU A 78 -3.84 -28.75 -9.41
C LEU A 78 -5.00 -29.23 -8.54
N SER A 79 -5.56 -30.39 -8.88
CA SER A 79 -6.69 -30.96 -8.13
C SER A 79 -6.38 -31.10 -6.63
N GLY A 80 -7.27 -30.55 -5.80
CA GLY A 80 -7.16 -30.60 -4.35
C GLY A 80 -6.23 -29.54 -3.74
N PHE A 81 -5.81 -28.52 -4.51
CA PHE A 81 -5.09 -27.34 -4.02
C PHE A 81 -5.98 -26.12 -3.83
N GLU A 82 -7.26 -26.19 -4.20
CA GLU A 82 -8.21 -25.08 -4.20
C GLU A 82 -8.28 -24.39 -2.83
N TYR A 83 -8.39 -25.18 -1.76
CA TYR A 83 -8.37 -24.66 -0.40
C TYR A 83 -7.06 -23.94 -0.06
N LEU A 84 -5.91 -24.48 -0.46
CA LEU A 84 -4.61 -23.85 -0.17
C LEU A 84 -4.47 -22.54 -0.92
N VAL A 85 -4.86 -22.50 -2.18
CA VAL A 85 -4.91 -21.29 -3.00
C VAL A 85 -5.75 -20.23 -2.31
N ASP A 86 -6.99 -20.54 -1.95
CA ASP A 86 -7.89 -19.57 -1.31
C ASP A 86 -7.26 -18.98 -0.04
N ARG A 87 -6.59 -19.80 0.77
CA ARG A 87 -5.89 -19.33 1.98
C ARG A 87 -4.67 -18.45 1.68
N PHE A 88 -3.98 -18.66 0.56
CA PHE A 88 -2.90 -17.77 0.11
C PHE A 88 -3.44 -16.44 -0.41
N LEU A 89 -4.53 -16.47 -1.18
CA LEU A 89 -5.16 -15.25 -1.69
C LEU A 89 -5.69 -14.36 -0.56
N GLU A 90 -6.33 -14.97 0.44
CA GLU A 90 -6.75 -14.29 1.67
C GLU A 90 -5.56 -13.66 2.40
N ALA A 91 -4.43 -14.37 2.50
CA ALA A 91 -3.25 -13.86 3.20
C ALA A 91 -2.48 -12.78 2.42
N CYS A 92 -2.57 -12.77 1.08
CA CYS A 92 -1.93 -11.75 0.25
C CYS A 92 -2.77 -10.48 0.11
N SER A 93 -4.05 -10.51 0.50
CA SER A 93 -4.99 -9.37 0.50
C SER A 93 -5.01 -8.58 -0.81
N GLY A 94 -4.89 -9.27 -1.95
CA GLY A 94 -4.91 -8.65 -3.27
C GLY A 94 -3.65 -7.88 -3.67
N LEU A 95 -2.58 -7.89 -2.85
CA LEU A 95 -1.32 -7.23 -3.20
C LEU A 95 -0.57 -8.02 -4.30
N PRO A 96 -0.39 -7.46 -5.51
CA PRO A 96 0.25 -8.17 -6.62
C PRO A 96 1.65 -8.69 -6.28
N LEU A 97 2.44 -7.89 -5.55
CA LEU A 97 3.80 -8.25 -5.16
C LEU A 97 3.84 -9.55 -4.34
N SER A 98 2.96 -9.66 -3.33
CA SER A 98 2.89 -10.85 -2.48
C SER A 98 2.44 -12.08 -3.25
N LEU A 99 1.44 -11.92 -4.12
CA LEU A 99 0.94 -13.00 -4.98
C LEU A 99 2.06 -13.54 -5.89
N LYS A 100 2.88 -12.66 -6.47
CA LYS A 100 4.02 -13.04 -7.31
C LYS A 100 5.10 -13.77 -6.52
N VAL A 101 5.48 -13.24 -5.36
CA VAL A 101 6.53 -13.83 -4.50
C VAL A 101 6.12 -15.24 -4.06
N PHE A 102 4.91 -15.40 -3.49
CA PHE A 102 4.47 -16.71 -3.02
C PHE A 102 4.13 -17.67 -4.16
N GLY A 103 3.57 -17.18 -5.27
CA GLY A 103 3.40 -18.00 -6.46
C GLY A 103 4.74 -18.55 -6.96
N GLY A 104 5.78 -17.71 -7.05
CA GLY A 104 7.12 -18.12 -7.42
C GLY A 104 7.75 -19.14 -6.46
N ILE A 105 7.63 -18.94 -5.14
CA ILE A 105 8.12 -19.88 -4.11
C ILE A 105 7.47 -21.27 -4.23
N LEU A 106 6.22 -21.31 -4.68
CA LEU A 106 5.42 -22.52 -4.80
C LEU A 106 5.44 -23.11 -6.22
N CYS A 107 6.11 -22.45 -7.15
CA CYS A 107 6.09 -22.77 -8.58
C CYS A 107 6.38 -24.25 -8.82
N ARG A 108 5.42 -24.94 -9.46
CA ARG A 108 5.48 -26.38 -9.82
C ARG A 108 5.67 -27.33 -8.63
N ASN A 109 5.47 -26.87 -7.40
CA ASN A 109 5.57 -27.73 -6.22
C ASN A 109 4.24 -28.47 -5.98
N THR A 110 4.30 -29.81 -5.92
CA THR A 110 3.13 -30.67 -5.75
C THR A 110 2.95 -31.20 -4.32
N ASP A 111 3.81 -30.80 -3.37
CA ASP A 111 3.75 -31.22 -1.98
C ASP A 111 2.87 -30.28 -1.14
N LYS A 112 1.66 -30.73 -0.82
CA LYS A 112 0.71 -29.98 0.03
C LYS A 112 1.27 -29.64 1.41
N SER A 113 2.20 -30.45 1.95
CA SER A 113 2.82 -30.17 3.25
C SER A 113 3.76 -28.96 3.17
N TYR A 114 4.52 -28.84 2.08
CA TYR A 114 5.33 -27.67 1.78
C TYR A 114 4.49 -26.40 1.63
N TRP A 115 3.37 -26.47 0.90
CA TRP A 115 2.42 -25.36 0.77
C TRP A 115 1.87 -24.90 2.13
N LYS A 116 1.45 -25.84 2.98
CA LYS A 116 1.00 -25.53 4.35
C LYS A 116 2.10 -24.87 5.19
N LYS A 117 3.35 -25.31 5.04
CA LYS A 117 4.50 -24.70 5.73
C LYS A 117 4.75 -23.26 5.27
N GLN A 118 4.71 -22.99 3.96
CA GLN A 118 4.87 -21.63 3.43
C GLN A 118 3.71 -20.72 3.84
N LEU A 119 2.47 -21.22 3.81
CA LEU A 119 1.30 -20.48 4.28
C LEU A 119 1.42 -20.11 5.77
N LYS A 120 1.92 -21.04 6.60
CA LYS A 120 2.18 -20.79 8.02
C LYS A 120 3.27 -19.74 8.22
N LYS A 121 4.29 -19.71 7.35
CA LYS A 121 5.35 -18.70 7.39
C LYS A 121 4.83 -17.32 7.00
N LEU A 122 4.06 -17.23 5.92
CA LEU A 122 3.41 -16.00 5.46
C LEU A 122 2.57 -15.34 6.56
N ARG A 123 1.79 -16.12 7.30
CA ARG A 123 0.95 -15.61 8.40
C ARG A 123 1.71 -15.16 9.65
N LYS A 124 3.00 -15.46 9.74
CA LYS A 124 3.81 -15.19 10.94
C LYS A 124 4.80 -14.06 10.75
N THR A 125 5.35 -13.95 9.53
CA THR A 125 6.45 -13.03 9.23
C THR A 125 6.31 -12.57 7.80
N LEU A 126 6.56 -11.29 7.55
CA LEU A 126 6.61 -10.77 6.20
C LEU A 126 7.80 -11.40 5.44
N HIS A 127 7.59 -11.78 4.17
CA HIS A 127 8.69 -12.32 3.38
C HIS A 127 9.75 -11.22 3.15
N LYS A 128 11.04 -11.55 3.28
CA LYS A 128 12.14 -10.57 3.18
C LYS A 128 12.09 -9.73 1.91
N ASP A 129 11.74 -10.33 0.77
CA ASP A 129 11.67 -9.58 -0.50
C ASP A 129 10.49 -8.60 -0.51
N ILE A 130 9.36 -8.97 0.10
CA ILE A 130 8.20 -8.06 0.24
C ILE A 130 8.55 -6.95 1.23
N GLN A 131 9.15 -7.30 2.36
CA GLN A 131 9.61 -6.35 3.37
C GLN A 131 10.56 -5.32 2.78
N LYS A 132 11.61 -5.75 2.07
CA LYS A 132 12.56 -4.84 1.42
C LYS A 132 11.87 -3.88 0.46
N SER A 133 10.92 -4.36 -0.35
CA SER A 133 10.19 -3.48 -1.28
C SER A 133 9.30 -2.46 -0.57
N LEU A 134 8.66 -2.83 0.54
CA LEU A 134 7.82 -1.91 1.31
C LEU A 134 8.65 -0.94 2.15
N GLN A 135 9.79 -1.40 2.67
CA GLN A 135 10.63 -0.64 3.57
C GLN A 135 11.24 0.60 2.90
N VAL A 136 11.45 0.59 1.58
CA VAL A 136 11.90 1.78 0.84
C VAL A 136 10.98 2.99 1.08
N SER A 137 9.66 2.78 1.21
CA SER A 137 8.73 3.86 1.51
C SER A 137 8.79 4.33 2.96
N TYR A 138 9.18 3.45 3.90
CA TYR A 138 9.36 3.79 5.30
C TYR A 138 10.69 4.52 5.53
N ASP A 139 11.77 4.05 4.92
CA ASP A 139 13.11 4.66 5.04
C ASP A 139 13.14 6.10 4.46
N ALA A 140 12.21 6.44 3.56
CA ALA A 140 12.02 7.78 3.00
C ALA A 140 11.13 8.72 3.85
N LEU A 141 10.63 8.26 5.00
CA LEU A 141 9.86 9.08 5.93
C LEU A 141 10.79 9.92 6.80
N GLU A 142 10.30 11.10 7.18
CA GLU A 142 10.92 11.92 8.23
C GLU A 142 10.78 11.25 9.59
N GLU A 143 11.60 11.64 10.57
CA GLU A 143 11.67 10.99 11.88
C GLU A 143 10.31 10.90 12.59
N GLU A 144 9.54 11.99 12.62
CA GLU A 144 8.19 12.00 13.23
C GLU A 144 7.20 11.11 12.49
N GLU A 145 7.28 11.05 11.15
CA GLU A 145 6.45 10.18 10.32
C GLU A 145 6.76 8.71 10.59
N GLN A 146 8.04 8.35 10.75
CA GLN A 146 8.47 7.01 11.12
C GLN A 146 7.89 6.60 12.47
N GLN A 147 7.98 7.47 13.48
CA GLN A 147 7.44 7.17 14.82
C GLN A 147 5.92 6.98 14.78
N ILE A 148 5.17 7.87 14.12
CA ILE A 148 3.71 7.73 14.00
C ILE A 148 3.33 6.47 13.19
N PHE A 149 4.08 6.14 12.14
CA PHE A 149 3.87 4.90 11.39
C PHE A 149 3.99 3.66 12.28
N LEU A 150 5.03 3.58 13.12
CA LEU A 150 5.25 2.47 14.05
C LEU A 150 4.16 2.41 15.13
N ASP A 151 3.77 3.56 15.68
CA ASP A 151 2.67 3.68 16.63
C ASP A 151 1.36 3.13 16.04
N ILE A 152 1.07 3.44 14.78
CA ILE A 152 -0.11 2.93 14.08
C ILE A 152 -0.02 1.41 13.94
N ALA A 153 1.10 0.89 13.43
CA ALA A 153 1.30 -0.54 13.21
C ALA A 153 1.12 -1.35 14.51
N CYS A 154 1.56 -0.80 15.64
CA CYS A 154 1.52 -1.46 16.94
C CYS A 154 0.19 -1.27 17.68
N PHE A 155 -0.34 -0.04 17.73
CA PHE A 155 -1.35 0.34 18.73
C PHE A 155 -2.64 0.94 18.16
N PHE A 156 -2.58 1.68 17.05
CA PHE A 156 -3.71 2.52 16.60
C PHE A 156 -4.57 1.94 15.47
N ILE A 157 -4.24 0.77 14.91
CA ILE A 157 -5.15 0.09 13.96
C ILE A 157 -6.51 -0.19 14.61
N GLY A 158 -7.58 0.25 13.93
CA GLY A 158 -8.97 0.16 14.37
C GLY A 158 -9.35 1.20 15.44
N LYS A 159 -8.43 2.07 15.87
CA LYS A 159 -8.72 3.14 16.84
C LYS A 159 -9.22 4.40 16.13
N SER A 160 -9.96 5.21 16.89
CA SER A 160 -10.41 6.53 16.43
C SER A 160 -9.22 7.40 16.05
N ARG A 161 -9.28 7.99 14.86
CA ARG A 161 -8.30 8.97 14.36
C ARG A 161 -8.09 10.10 15.37
N ASP A 162 -9.19 10.70 15.85
CA ASP A 162 -9.11 11.87 16.72
C ASP A 162 -8.48 11.53 18.08
N THR A 163 -8.65 10.29 18.55
CA THR A 163 -7.96 9.81 19.75
C THR A 163 -6.46 9.64 19.50
N ALA A 164 -6.06 9.07 18.37
CA ALA A 164 -4.65 8.89 18.03
C ALA A 164 -3.93 10.25 17.89
N ILE A 165 -4.53 11.20 17.17
CA ILE A 165 -4.00 12.56 17.01
C ILE A 165 -3.75 13.23 18.36
N ARG A 166 -4.72 13.16 19.29
CA ARG A 166 -4.53 13.74 20.64
C ARG A 166 -3.36 13.11 21.41
N VAL A 167 -3.08 11.82 21.19
CA VAL A 167 -1.94 11.15 21.83
C VAL A 167 -0.62 11.68 21.24
N TRP A 168 -0.53 11.79 19.92
CA TRP A 168 0.65 12.32 19.24
C TRP A 168 0.91 13.79 19.58
N ASP A 169 -0.13 14.63 19.57
CA ASP A 169 -0.02 16.04 19.95
C ASP A 169 0.45 16.21 21.41
N ALA A 170 -0.02 15.35 22.32
CA ALA A 170 0.42 15.35 23.72
C ALA A 170 1.89 14.93 23.89
N SER A 171 2.44 14.18 22.93
CA SER A 171 3.87 13.84 22.84
C SER A 171 4.71 14.93 22.20
N GLY A 172 4.11 16.05 21.78
CA GLY A 172 4.79 17.19 21.16
C GLY A 172 5.01 17.06 19.65
N TRP A 173 4.36 16.11 18.99
CA TRP A 173 4.39 15.95 17.53
C TRP A 173 3.25 16.73 16.86
N ASP A 174 3.38 17.05 15.58
CA ASP A 174 2.27 17.58 14.78
C ASP A 174 1.39 16.43 14.28
N GLY A 175 0.64 15.81 15.20
CA GLY A 175 -0.04 14.54 14.98
C GLY A 175 -1.03 14.58 13.82
N LEU A 176 -1.74 15.69 13.64
CA LEU A 176 -2.65 15.88 12.51
C LEU A 176 -1.88 15.97 11.18
N PHE A 177 -0.85 16.81 11.10
CA PHE A 177 -0.10 17.03 9.86
C PHE A 177 0.68 15.78 9.44
N VAL A 178 1.38 15.15 10.39
CA VAL A 178 2.15 13.93 10.16
C VAL A 178 1.23 12.78 9.72
N PHE A 179 0.07 12.62 10.37
CA PHE A 179 -0.92 11.62 9.94
C PHE A 179 -1.47 11.88 8.53
N GLN A 180 -1.74 13.14 8.17
CA GLN A 180 -2.15 13.51 6.82
C GLN A 180 -1.08 13.21 5.77
N SER A 181 0.19 13.39 6.12
CA SER A 181 1.32 13.02 5.24
C SER A 181 1.38 11.51 5.01
N LEU A 182 1.22 10.69 6.06
CA LEU A 182 1.17 9.23 5.92
C LEU A 182 -0.02 8.75 5.06
N LEU A 183 -1.17 9.42 5.16
CA LEU A 183 -2.32 9.18 4.27
C LEU A 183 -1.99 9.51 2.81
N SER A 184 -1.31 10.64 2.56
CA SER A 184 -1.00 11.05 1.19
C SER A 184 0.02 10.14 0.53
N LYS A 185 0.98 9.63 1.31
CA LYS A 185 1.98 8.62 0.96
C LYS A 185 1.41 7.19 0.85
N CYS A 186 0.10 7.02 1.01
CA CYS A 186 -0.62 5.74 0.92
C CYS A 186 -0.10 4.65 1.90
N LEU A 187 0.50 5.04 3.03
CA LEU A 187 1.00 4.10 4.04
C LEU A 187 -0.04 3.76 5.10
N VAL A 188 -1.08 4.58 5.21
CA VAL A 188 -2.18 4.46 6.15
C VAL A 188 -3.49 4.72 5.41
N GLU A 189 -4.58 4.19 5.92
CA GLU A 189 -5.93 4.39 5.39
C GLU A 189 -6.90 4.78 6.52
N MET A 190 -8.06 5.30 6.14
CA MET A 190 -9.17 5.56 7.06
C MET A 190 -10.40 4.80 6.61
N ASP A 191 -11.22 4.43 7.58
CA ASP A 191 -12.50 3.78 7.35
C ASP A 191 -13.56 4.36 8.30
N ILE A 192 -14.82 4.08 8.00
CA ILE A 192 -15.94 4.47 8.85
C ILE A 192 -16.09 3.38 9.90
N GLY A 193 -15.85 3.73 11.16
CA GLY A 193 -16.09 2.85 12.30
C GLY A 193 -17.58 2.65 12.54
N GLU A 194 -17.95 1.44 12.93
CA GLU A 194 -19.30 1.12 13.39
C GLU A 194 -19.54 1.73 14.76
N THR A 195 -20.63 2.49 14.91
CA THR A 195 -21.08 3.01 16.21
C THR A 195 -22.47 2.46 16.54
N GLU A 196 -22.68 2.13 17.82
CA GLU A 196 -24.03 1.80 18.33
C GLU A 196 -25.00 3.00 18.25
N SER A 197 -24.45 4.22 18.15
CA SER A 197 -25.22 5.46 18.08
C SER A 197 -25.14 6.08 16.67
N ARG A 198 -26.30 6.27 16.04
CA ARG A 198 -26.49 6.73 14.64
C ARG A 198 -26.09 8.19 14.35
N SER A 199 -25.47 8.89 15.30
CA SER A 199 -25.38 10.35 15.23
C SER A 199 -24.01 10.90 14.80
N HIS A 200 -22.92 10.12 14.87
CA HIS A 200 -21.60 10.57 14.42
C HIS A 200 -20.78 9.41 13.83
N ASN A 201 -20.33 9.55 12.59
CA ASN A 201 -19.35 8.64 12.00
C ASN A 201 -18.01 8.84 12.69
N ILE A 202 -17.45 7.78 13.26
CA ILE A 202 -16.08 7.80 13.81
C ILE A 202 -15.14 7.32 12.72
N TYR A 203 -14.14 8.12 12.35
CA TYR A 203 -13.08 7.64 11.45
C TYR A 203 -12.11 6.78 12.24
N VAL A 204 -11.90 5.55 11.77
CA VAL A 204 -10.95 4.60 12.35
C VAL A 204 -9.73 4.44 11.44
N ILE A 205 -8.56 4.29 12.07
CA ILE A 205 -7.29 4.13 11.36
C ILE A 205 -7.17 2.70 10.85
N ARG A 206 -6.71 2.54 9.61
CA ARG A 206 -6.37 1.26 8.99
C ARG A 206 -4.98 1.30 8.42
N MET A 207 -4.37 0.12 8.32
CA MET A 207 -3.08 -0.07 7.67
C MET A 207 -3.13 -1.43 6.98
N HIS A 208 -2.56 -1.53 5.78
CA HIS A 208 -2.50 -2.80 5.06
C HIS A 208 -1.70 -3.83 5.88
N ASP A 209 -2.13 -5.10 5.87
CA ASP A 209 -1.54 -6.15 6.71
C ASP A 209 -0.01 -6.25 6.57
N HIS A 210 0.53 -6.21 5.35
CA HIS A 210 1.98 -6.21 5.14
C HIS A 210 2.70 -4.96 5.68
N LEU A 211 2.09 -3.78 5.65
CA LEU A 211 2.69 -2.57 6.22
C LEU A 211 2.69 -2.64 7.76
N ARG A 212 1.59 -3.14 8.34
CA ARG A 212 1.49 -3.41 9.77
C ARG A 212 2.54 -4.42 10.21
N ASP A 213 2.63 -5.54 9.50
CA ASP A 213 3.55 -6.62 9.87
C ASP A 213 5.00 -6.15 9.71
N MET A 214 5.32 -5.37 8.67
CA MET A 214 6.62 -4.70 8.55
C MET A 214 6.91 -3.77 9.73
N GLY A 215 5.97 -2.88 10.09
CA GLY A 215 6.15 -1.94 11.19
C GLY A 215 6.30 -2.62 12.57
N ARG A 216 5.75 -3.82 12.75
CA ARG A 216 5.93 -4.61 13.99
C ARG A 216 7.24 -5.39 14.03
N ASP A 217 7.87 -5.60 12.88
CA ASP A 217 9.15 -6.28 12.73
C ASP A 217 10.35 -5.32 12.77
N LEU A 218 10.10 -3.99 12.70
CA LEU A 218 11.07 -2.91 12.89
C LEU A 218 11.22 -2.56 14.38
#